data_AF-A0A9D7F2I6-F1
#
_entry.id   AF-A0A9D7F2I6-F1
#
_cell.length_a   1.000
_cell.length_b   1.000
_cell.length_c   1.000
_cell.angle_alpha   90.00
_cell.angle_beta   90.00
_cell.angle_gamma   90.00
#
_symmetry.space_group_name_H-M   'P 1'
#
loop_
_entity.id
_entity.type
_entity.pdbx_description
1 polymer ?
#
loop_
_entity_poly.entity_id
_entity_poly.type
_entity_poly.pdbx_seq_one_letter_code
_entity_poly.pdbx_strand_id
1 'polypeptide(L)'
;MRYWPIILLAGLILSCQPNPAGLQSQKEELEALELQLLSAQDVNINPEAATLFLEKSQAFAEAFPKDSLAPSYLFKSAEVARGIREFGLAIQLAGQVWRQYPDYEKAPDAMFVQAFIYDTDLGDTLNARNYYEKFLSSYPKHPFAPNVNQLLSVLGKDPEALIQQFEKQAKED
;
A
#
# COMPACT_ATOMS: atom_id res chain seq x y z
N MET A 1 -30.32 19.34 54.38
CA MET A 1 -30.15 19.83 53.00
C MET A 1 -28.90 20.67 52.94
N ARG A 2 -27.78 20.15 52.41
CA ARG A 2 -26.62 20.97 52.04
C ARG A 2 -25.94 20.31 50.85
N TYR A 3 -26.22 20.86 49.68
CA TYR A 3 -25.74 20.39 48.39
C TYR A 3 -24.24 20.69 48.28
N TRP A 4 -23.43 19.67 47.97
CA TRP A 4 -22.03 19.82 47.61
C TRP A 4 -21.94 19.85 46.08
N PRO A 5 -21.44 20.91 45.44
CA PRO A 5 -21.43 21.00 43.99
C PRO A 5 -20.41 20.02 43.41
N ILE A 6 -20.88 19.23 42.45
CA ILE A 6 -20.06 18.38 41.58
C ILE A 6 -19.19 19.32 40.74
N ILE A 7 -17.89 19.31 41.02
CA ILE A 7 -16.90 19.99 40.16
C ILE A 7 -16.74 19.13 38.92
N LEU A 8 -17.53 19.44 37.89
CA LEU A 8 -17.31 18.99 36.52
C LEU A 8 -16.03 19.65 36.00
N LEU A 9 -14.91 18.97 36.22
CA LEU A 9 -13.63 19.31 35.62
C LEU A 9 -13.69 18.92 34.14
N ALA A 10 -14.31 19.78 33.34
CA ALA A 10 -14.23 19.75 31.89
C ALA A 10 -12.78 20.08 31.49
N GLY A 11 -11.89 19.10 31.62
CA GLY A 11 -10.55 19.17 31.07
C GLY A 11 -10.66 19.30 29.57
N LEU A 12 -10.31 20.48 29.05
CA LEU A 12 -10.10 20.74 27.64
C LEU A 12 -9.10 19.71 27.09
N ILE A 13 -9.65 18.65 26.51
CA ILE A 13 -8.96 17.89 25.47
C ILE A 13 -8.73 18.89 24.34
N LEU A 14 -7.51 19.43 24.29
CA LEU A 14 -6.90 20.00 23.10
C LEU A 14 -6.87 18.90 22.04
N SER A 15 -8.03 18.62 21.43
CA SER A 15 -8.06 17.90 20.18
C SER A 15 -7.36 18.82 19.19
N CYS A 16 -6.19 18.40 18.69
CA CYS A 16 -5.69 18.89 17.42
C CYS A 16 -6.77 18.57 16.38
N GLN A 17 -7.77 19.45 16.27
CA GLN A 17 -8.69 19.40 15.15
C GLN A 17 -7.90 19.90 13.95
N PRO A 18 -7.76 19.08 12.91
CA PRO A 18 -7.05 19.50 11.73
C PRO A 18 -7.78 20.70 11.11
N ASN A 19 -7.05 21.76 10.74
CA ASN A 19 -7.63 22.94 10.11
C ASN A 19 -8.31 22.56 8.78
N PRO A 20 -9.64 22.73 8.62
CA PRO A 20 -10.37 22.30 7.42
C PRO A 20 -9.85 22.94 6.13
N ALA A 21 -9.42 24.20 6.17
CA ALA A 21 -8.87 24.88 5.00
C ALA A 21 -7.51 24.29 4.57
N GLY A 22 -6.68 23.91 5.55
CA GLY A 22 -5.39 23.26 5.28
C GLY A 22 -5.55 21.81 4.79
N LEU A 23 -6.59 21.11 5.24
CA LEU A 23 -6.92 19.76 4.74
C LEU A 23 -7.34 19.80 3.27
N GLN A 24 -8.24 20.71 2.89
CA GLN A 24 -8.71 20.83 1.51
C GLN A 24 -7.58 21.18 0.55
N SER A 25 -6.73 22.15 0.92
CA SER A 25 -5.58 22.54 0.11
C SER A 25 -4.60 21.39 -0.14
N GLN A 26 -4.36 20.52 0.85
CA GLN A 26 -3.49 19.34 0.68
C GLN A 26 -4.10 18.30 -0.25
N LYS A 27 -5.42 18.10 -0.22
CA LYS A 27 -6.11 17.18 -1.13
C LYS A 27 -6.01 17.64 -2.58
N GLU A 28 -6.23 18.94 -2.82
CA GLU A 28 -6.14 19.54 -4.15
C GLU A 28 -4.72 19.43 -4.73
N GLU A 29 -3.70 19.67 -3.90
CA GLU A 29 -2.30 19.54 -4.32
C GLU A 29 -1.92 18.08 -4.66
N LEU A 30 -2.36 17.12 -3.84
CA LEU A 30 -2.14 15.69 -4.08
C LEU A 30 -2.85 15.20 -5.35
N GLU A 31 -4.08 15.67 -5.59
CA GLU A 31 -4.82 15.35 -6.82
C GLU A 31 -4.14 15.92 -8.07
N ALA A 32 -3.62 17.15 -8.00
CA ALA A 32 -2.86 17.75 -9.09
C ALA A 32 -1.57 16.97 -9.41
N LEU A 33 -0.84 16.53 -8.38
CA LEU A 33 0.35 15.70 -8.53
C LEU A 33 0.02 14.32 -9.11
N GLU A 34 -1.06 13.70 -8.64
CA GLU A 34 -1.54 12.43 -9.18
C GLU A 34 -1.87 12.56 -10.67
N LEU A 35 -2.56 13.62 -11.09
CA LEU A 35 -2.87 13.87 -12.50
C LEU A 35 -1.61 14.04 -13.36
N GLN A 36 -0.58 14.70 -12.83
CA GLN A 36 0.72 14.81 -13.51
C GLN A 36 1.38 13.43 -13.67
N LEU A 37 1.28 12.56 -12.67
CA LEU A 37 1.85 11.21 -12.72
C LEU A 37 1.05 10.27 -13.64
N LEU A 38 -0.28 10.46 -13.77
CA LEU A 38 -1.14 9.66 -14.67
C LEU A 38 -1.03 10.08 -16.14
N SER A 39 -0.83 11.37 -16.41
CA SER A 39 -0.67 11.89 -17.78
C SER A 39 0.69 11.54 -18.39
N ALA A 40 1.66 11.18 -17.54
CA ALA A 40 2.91 10.59 -17.94
C ALA A 40 2.69 9.14 -18.41
N GLN A 41 2.86 8.87 -19.71
CA GLN A 41 2.82 7.52 -20.30
C GLN A 41 3.83 6.53 -19.68
N ASP A 42 4.75 7.01 -18.84
CA ASP A 42 5.70 6.26 -18.04
C ASP A 42 5.89 6.98 -16.69
N VAL A 43 5.76 6.29 -15.55
CA VAL A 43 5.98 6.90 -14.20
C VAL A 43 7.41 7.45 -14.04
N ASN A 44 8.35 7.02 -14.90
CA ASN A 44 9.71 7.56 -15.01
C ASN A 44 9.82 8.97 -15.60
N ILE A 45 8.72 9.57 -16.09
CA ILE A 45 8.77 10.85 -16.82
C ILE A 45 8.91 12.05 -15.89
N ASN A 46 8.50 11.97 -14.62
CA ASN A 46 8.61 13.10 -13.69
C ASN A 46 9.03 12.68 -12.26
N PRO A 47 10.35 12.48 -12.03
CA PRO A 47 10.86 12.10 -10.71
C PRO A 47 10.62 13.17 -9.63
N GLU A 48 10.49 14.44 -10.01
CA GLU A 48 10.18 15.53 -9.08
C GLU A 48 8.74 15.44 -8.58
N ALA A 49 7.77 15.28 -9.49
CA ALA A 49 6.37 15.07 -9.11
C ALA A 49 6.19 13.78 -8.31
N ALA A 50 6.92 12.71 -8.65
CA ALA A 50 6.89 11.46 -7.88
C ALA A 50 7.40 11.68 -6.45
N THR A 51 8.56 12.30 -6.29
CA THR A 51 9.15 12.61 -4.97
C THR A 51 8.20 13.47 -4.15
N LEU A 52 7.65 14.53 -4.74
CA LEU A 52 6.74 15.44 -4.05
C LEU A 52 5.42 14.76 -3.67
N PHE A 53 4.88 13.90 -4.53
CA PHE A 53 3.69 13.10 -4.22
C PHE A 53 3.94 12.15 -3.04
N LEU A 54 5.09 11.47 -3.01
CA LEU A 54 5.47 10.58 -1.91
C LEU A 54 5.60 11.33 -0.58
N GLU A 55 6.25 12.49 -0.57
CA GLU A 55 6.42 13.32 0.63
C GLU A 55 5.06 13.80 1.17
N LYS A 56 4.24 14.40 0.29
CA LYS A 56 2.94 14.95 0.69
C LYS A 56 1.93 13.90 1.10
N SER A 57 1.95 12.74 0.45
CA SER A 57 1.04 11.63 0.78
C SER A 57 1.34 11.05 2.16
N GLN A 58 2.62 10.90 2.51
CA GLN A 58 3.05 10.47 3.83
C GLN A 58 2.67 11.51 4.90
N ALA A 59 2.98 12.78 4.66
CA ALA A 59 2.61 13.87 5.58
C ALA A 59 1.09 13.94 5.79
N PHE A 60 0.30 13.75 4.72
CA PHE A 60 -1.15 13.69 4.81
C PHE A 60 -1.61 12.51 5.68
N ALA A 61 -1.09 11.31 5.44
CA ALA A 61 -1.50 10.14 6.21
C ALA A 61 -1.12 10.25 7.70
N GLU A 62 0.00 10.91 8.02
CA GLU A 62 0.43 11.21 9.39
C GLU A 62 -0.45 12.27 10.07
N ALA A 63 -0.80 13.33 9.36
CA ALA A 63 -1.60 14.42 9.89
C ALA A 63 -3.10 14.07 10.00
N PHE A 64 -3.60 13.24 9.08
CA PHE A 64 -5.01 12.88 8.98
C PHE A 64 -5.23 11.36 8.89
N PRO A 65 -4.76 10.55 9.87
CA PRO A 65 -4.80 9.09 9.80
C PRO A 65 -6.21 8.49 9.88
N LYS A 66 -7.24 9.32 10.10
CA LYS A 66 -8.65 8.91 10.08
C LYS A 66 -9.39 9.34 8.82
N ASP A 67 -8.76 10.13 7.96
CA ASP A 67 -9.34 10.52 6.68
C ASP A 67 -9.35 9.31 5.74
N SER A 68 -10.47 9.08 5.05
CA SER A 68 -10.63 7.94 4.15
C SER A 68 -9.64 7.94 2.98
N LEU A 69 -9.04 9.10 2.66
CA LEU A 69 -8.02 9.20 1.61
C LEU A 69 -6.61 8.82 2.09
N ALA A 70 -6.34 8.82 3.39
CA ALA A 70 -5.02 8.47 3.93
C ALA A 70 -4.51 7.10 3.42
N PRO A 71 -5.27 5.98 3.53
CA PRO A 71 -4.82 4.70 2.98
C PRO A 71 -4.75 4.69 1.45
N SER A 72 -5.59 5.48 0.78
CA SER A 72 -5.58 5.60 -0.69
C SER A 72 -4.29 6.26 -1.18
N TYR A 73 -3.87 7.36 -0.54
CA TYR A 73 -2.61 8.02 -0.86
C TYR A 73 -1.40 7.12 -0.57
N LEU A 74 -1.36 6.46 0.59
CA LEU A 74 -0.29 5.51 0.91
C LEU A 74 -0.19 4.35 -0.09
N PHE A 75 -1.34 3.82 -0.54
CA PHE A 75 -1.37 2.75 -1.53
C PHE A 75 -0.81 3.21 -2.88
N LYS A 76 -1.28 4.35 -3.39
CA LYS A 76 -0.75 4.96 -4.63
C LYS A 76 0.73 5.31 -4.50
N SER A 77 1.16 5.81 -3.34
CA SER A 77 2.56 6.10 -3.07
C SER A 77 3.44 4.85 -3.13
N ALA A 78 2.94 3.67 -2.74
CA ALA A 78 3.69 2.43 -2.92
C ALA A 78 3.93 2.11 -4.41
N GLU A 79 2.93 2.31 -5.26
CA GLU A 79 3.04 2.11 -6.71
C GLU A 79 4.00 3.13 -7.35
N VAL A 80 3.90 4.40 -6.96
CA VAL A 80 4.80 5.46 -7.41
C VAL A 80 6.24 5.17 -6.99
N ALA A 81 6.47 4.84 -5.71
CA ALA A 81 7.79 4.49 -5.19
C ALA A 81 8.40 3.30 -5.94
N ARG A 82 7.59 2.26 -6.22
CA ARG A 82 8.03 1.13 -7.04
C ARG A 82 8.39 1.57 -8.45
N GLY A 83 7.58 2.42 -9.07
CA GLY A 83 7.79 2.96 -10.42
C GLY A 83 9.12 3.70 -10.57
N ILE A 84 9.53 4.46 -9.55
CA ILE A 84 10.83 5.15 -9.49
C ILE A 84 11.94 4.31 -8.86
N ARG A 85 11.71 3.00 -8.66
CA ARG A 85 12.66 2.01 -8.13
C ARG A 85 13.09 2.20 -6.68
N GLU A 86 12.32 2.95 -5.89
CA GLU A 86 12.46 3.08 -4.44
C GLU A 86 11.77 1.90 -3.73
N PHE A 87 12.26 0.67 -3.98
CA PHE A 87 11.58 -0.57 -3.58
C PHE A 87 11.41 -0.71 -2.06
N GLY A 88 12.40 -0.27 -1.28
CA GLY A 88 12.30 -0.29 0.18
C GLY A 88 11.16 0.58 0.70
N LEU A 89 11.01 1.79 0.13
CA LEU A 89 9.92 2.69 0.46
C LEU A 89 8.58 2.12 0.00
N ALA A 90 8.52 1.56 -1.21
CA ALA A 90 7.31 0.92 -1.73
C ALA A 90 6.81 -0.20 -0.81
N ILE A 91 7.71 -1.07 -0.35
CA ILE A 91 7.42 -2.13 0.63
C ILE A 91 6.93 -1.55 1.96
N GLN A 92 7.57 -0.49 2.46
CA GLN A 92 7.17 0.17 3.70
C GLN A 92 5.74 0.72 3.61
N LEU A 93 5.45 1.46 2.54
CA LEU A 93 4.16 2.13 2.32
C LEU A 93 3.03 1.12 2.10
N ALA A 94 3.23 0.13 1.22
CA ALA A 94 2.27 -0.97 1.04
C ALA A 94 2.02 -1.70 2.36
N GLY A 95 3.09 -1.93 3.12
CA GLY A 95 3.03 -2.48 4.46
C GLY A 95 2.19 -1.67 5.45
N GLN A 96 2.32 -0.35 5.39
CA GLN A 96 1.57 0.57 6.24
C GLN A 96 0.07 0.48 5.97
N VAL A 97 -0.34 0.42 4.70
CA VAL A 97 -1.74 0.32 4.27
C VAL A 97 -2.44 -0.85 4.96
N TRP A 98 -1.95 -2.08 4.77
CA TRP A 98 -2.65 -3.25 5.31
C TRP A 98 -2.51 -3.43 6.82
N ARG A 99 -1.47 -2.85 7.45
CA ARG A 99 -1.29 -2.90 8.92
C ARG A 99 -2.12 -1.88 9.66
N GLN A 100 -2.21 -0.65 9.14
CA GLN A 100 -2.87 0.46 9.84
C GLN A 100 -4.31 0.66 9.38
N TYR A 101 -4.65 0.23 8.15
CA TYR A 101 -5.96 0.41 7.54
C TYR A 101 -6.54 -0.93 7.07
N PRO A 102 -6.73 -1.93 7.96
CA PRO A 102 -7.20 -3.26 7.57
C PRO A 102 -8.59 -3.27 6.93
N ASP A 103 -9.42 -2.25 7.21
CA ASP A 103 -10.78 -2.09 6.65
C ASP A 103 -10.78 -1.36 5.30
N TYR A 104 -9.64 -0.86 4.83
CA TYR A 104 -9.54 -0.26 3.50
C TYR A 104 -9.70 -1.34 2.43
N GLU A 105 -10.54 -1.10 1.44
CA GLU A 105 -10.88 -2.07 0.39
C GLU A 105 -9.63 -2.67 -0.29
N LYS A 106 -8.58 -1.87 -0.49
CA LYS A 106 -7.31 -2.31 -1.12
C LYS A 106 -6.22 -2.74 -0.12
N ALA A 107 -6.56 -2.95 1.16
CA ALA A 107 -5.60 -3.53 2.10
C ALA A 107 -5.08 -4.91 1.66
N PRO A 108 -5.90 -5.84 1.12
CA PRO A 108 -5.40 -7.08 0.53
C PRO A 108 -4.44 -6.83 -0.63
N ASP A 109 -4.79 -5.93 -1.57
CA ASP A 109 -3.95 -5.55 -2.70
C ASP A 109 -2.60 -5.00 -2.24
N ALA A 110 -2.58 -4.19 -1.17
CA ALA A 110 -1.33 -3.65 -0.62
C ALA A 110 -0.41 -4.75 -0.08
N MET A 111 -0.96 -5.77 0.59
CA MET A 111 -0.18 -6.92 1.03
C MET A 111 0.36 -7.72 -0.16
N PHE A 112 -0.44 -7.88 -1.22
CA PHE A 112 0.01 -8.51 -2.46
C PHE A 112 1.15 -7.71 -3.12
N VAL A 113 1.01 -6.38 -3.26
CA VAL A 113 2.05 -5.50 -3.81
C VAL A 113 3.35 -5.64 -3.02
N GLN A 114 3.28 -5.69 -1.68
CA GLN A 114 4.46 -5.89 -0.86
C GLN A 114 5.17 -7.23 -1.18
N ALA A 115 4.42 -8.33 -1.30
CA ALA A 115 4.98 -9.63 -1.68
C ALA A 115 5.56 -9.63 -3.10
N PHE A 116 4.85 -9.00 -4.04
CA PHE A 116 5.21 -8.93 -5.44
C PHE A 116 6.49 -8.12 -5.70
N ILE A 117 6.75 -7.07 -4.90
CA ILE A 117 8.01 -6.31 -4.98
C ILE A 117 9.19 -7.18 -4.52
N TYR A 118 9.05 -7.93 -3.41
CA TYR A 118 10.09 -8.86 -2.98
C TYR A 118 10.38 -9.92 -4.05
N ASP A 119 9.34 -10.45 -4.68
CA ASP A 119 9.43 -11.46 -5.73
C ASP A 119 10.12 -10.92 -6.99
N THR A 120 9.54 -9.87 -7.58
CA THR A 120 9.86 -9.46 -8.95
C THR A 120 10.96 -8.41 -9.04
N ASP A 121 11.01 -7.47 -8.08
CA ASP A 121 11.96 -6.35 -8.14
C ASP A 121 13.24 -6.65 -7.36
N LEU A 122 13.14 -7.43 -6.27
CA LEU A 122 14.28 -7.73 -5.39
C LEU A 122 14.80 -9.17 -5.54
N GLY A 123 14.02 -10.10 -6.11
CA GLY A 123 14.38 -11.52 -6.17
C GLY A 123 14.51 -12.19 -4.79
N ASP A 124 13.95 -11.57 -3.74
CA ASP A 124 13.98 -12.07 -2.37
C ASP A 124 12.86 -13.09 -2.18
N THR A 125 13.14 -14.30 -2.62
CA THR A 125 12.18 -15.42 -2.58
C THR A 125 11.74 -15.79 -1.16
N LEU A 126 12.55 -15.51 -0.14
CA LEU A 126 12.20 -15.78 1.25
C LEU A 126 11.10 -14.82 1.72
N ASN A 127 11.31 -13.52 1.53
CA ASN A 127 10.31 -12.53 1.92
C ASN A 127 9.06 -12.58 1.03
N ALA A 128 9.22 -12.81 -0.28
CA ALA A 128 8.11 -13.03 -1.20
C ALA A 128 7.21 -14.17 -0.70
N ARG A 129 7.79 -15.34 -0.37
CA ARG A 129 7.07 -16.49 0.18
C ARG A 129 6.32 -16.12 1.46
N ASN A 130 7.02 -15.51 2.42
CA ASN A 130 6.43 -15.13 3.71
C ASN A 130 5.17 -14.27 3.52
N TYR A 131 5.22 -13.26 2.65
CA TYR A 131 4.09 -12.36 2.43
C TYR A 131 2.99 -12.97 1.55
N TYR A 132 3.30 -13.80 0.56
CA TYR A 132 2.30 -14.54 -0.20
C TYR A 132 1.53 -15.54 0.67
N GLU A 133 2.21 -16.29 1.54
CA GLU A 133 1.56 -17.21 2.48
C GLU A 133 0.70 -16.44 3.49
N LYS A 134 1.18 -15.29 3.97
CA LYS A 134 0.39 -14.39 4.83
C LYS A 134 -0.86 -13.87 4.10
N PHE A 135 -0.74 -13.50 2.83
CA PHE A 135 -1.86 -13.07 2.01
C PHE A 135 -2.92 -14.17 1.91
N LEU A 136 -2.53 -15.41 1.60
CA LEU A 136 -3.44 -16.55 1.53
C LEU A 136 -4.11 -16.86 2.87
N SER A 137 -3.37 -16.74 3.98
CA SER A 137 -3.92 -16.94 5.32
C SER A 137 -4.89 -15.82 5.74
N SER A 138 -4.64 -14.58 5.33
CA SER A 138 -5.42 -13.41 5.75
C SER A 138 -6.63 -13.19 4.83
N TYR A 139 -6.49 -13.49 3.54
CA TYR A 139 -7.47 -13.21 2.49
C TYR A 139 -7.72 -14.43 1.59
N PRO A 140 -8.11 -15.61 2.14
CA PRO A 140 -8.23 -16.85 1.38
C PRO A 140 -9.29 -16.83 0.28
N LYS A 141 -10.23 -15.88 0.32
CA LYS A 141 -11.31 -15.70 -0.67
C LYS A 141 -11.06 -14.54 -1.64
N HIS A 142 -9.90 -13.88 -1.56
CA HIS A 142 -9.58 -12.77 -2.47
C HIS A 142 -9.47 -13.26 -3.91
N PRO A 143 -9.88 -12.47 -4.93
CA PRO A 143 -9.75 -12.83 -6.34
C PRO A 143 -8.32 -13.22 -6.76
N PHE A 144 -7.30 -12.69 -6.08
CA PHE A 144 -5.88 -13.02 -6.35
C PHE A 144 -5.38 -14.29 -5.64
N ALA A 145 -6.15 -14.92 -4.75
CA ALA A 145 -5.67 -16.12 -4.04
C ALA A 145 -5.26 -17.27 -5.00
N PRO A 146 -5.97 -17.56 -6.11
CA PRO A 146 -5.49 -18.51 -7.10
C PRO A 146 -4.16 -18.09 -7.75
N ASN A 147 -3.99 -16.81 -8.09
CA ASN A 147 -2.76 -16.28 -8.66
C ASN A 147 -1.59 -16.40 -7.68
N VAL A 148 -1.80 -16.11 -6.40
CA VAL A 148 -0.77 -16.23 -5.36
C VAL A 148 -0.32 -17.68 -5.17
N ASN A 149 -1.24 -18.66 -5.25
CA ASN A 149 -0.85 -20.07 -5.24
C ASN A 149 0.03 -20.44 -6.45
N GLN A 150 -0.29 -19.92 -7.64
CA GLN A 150 0.53 -20.13 -8.83
C GLN A 150 1.91 -19.49 -8.67
N LEU A 151 1.99 -18.25 -8.19
CA LEU A 151 3.25 -17.55 -7.93
C LEU A 151 4.13 -18.33 -6.93
N LEU A 152 3.56 -18.79 -5.82
CA LEU A 152 4.27 -19.65 -4.85
C LEU A 152 4.78 -20.97 -5.45
N SER A 153 4.08 -21.53 -6.43
CA SER A 153 4.47 -22.78 -7.10
C SER A 153 5.65 -22.60 -8.04
N VAL A 154 5.91 -21.39 -8.54
CA VAL A 154 7.02 -21.05 -9.44
C VAL A 154 8.14 -20.27 -8.76
N LEU A 155 7.90 -19.74 -7.57
CA LEU A 155 8.82 -18.88 -6.83
C LEU A 155 10.19 -19.53 -6.63
N GLY A 156 11.23 -18.86 -7.13
CA GLY A 156 12.62 -19.32 -7.03
C GLY A 156 12.96 -20.55 -7.88
N LYS A 157 12.06 -21.01 -8.75
CA LYS A 157 12.35 -22.09 -9.69
C LYS A 157 13.11 -21.57 -10.91
N ASP A 158 13.92 -22.46 -11.47
CA ASP A 158 14.67 -22.22 -12.70
C ASP A 158 13.72 -22.08 -13.92
N PRO A 159 13.84 -21.03 -14.74
CA PRO A 159 12.95 -20.78 -15.87
C PRO A 159 12.91 -21.92 -16.89
N GLU A 160 14.06 -22.52 -17.21
CA GLU A 160 14.16 -23.63 -18.15
C GLU A 160 13.42 -24.87 -17.63
N ALA A 161 13.57 -25.17 -16.34
CA ALA A 161 12.83 -26.26 -15.68
C ALA A 161 11.31 -26.01 -15.68
N LEU A 162 10.89 -24.75 -15.50
CA LEU A 162 9.47 -24.35 -15.57
C LEU A 162 8.89 -24.56 -16.97
N ILE A 163 9.61 -24.14 -18.02
CA ILE A 163 9.16 -24.33 -19.42
C ILE A 163 8.94 -25.81 -19.70
N GLN A 164 9.90 -26.67 -19.35
CA GLN A 164 9.76 -28.12 -19.55
C GLN A 164 8.56 -28.71 -18.77
N GLN A 165 8.34 -28.25 -17.54
CA GLN A 165 7.20 -28.68 -16.73
C GLN A 165 5.87 -28.32 -17.40
N PHE A 166 5.73 -27.08 -17.88
CA PHE A 166 4.50 -26.62 -18.53
C PHE A 166 4.29 -27.27 -19.91
N GLU A 167 5.35 -27.48 -20.69
CA GLU A 167 5.27 -28.21 -21.97
C GLU A 167 4.83 -29.66 -21.78
N LYS A 168 5.23 -30.30 -20.69
CA LYS A 168 4.81 -31.66 -20.38
C LYS A 168 3.33 -31.71 -19.98
N GLN A 169 2.91 -30.81 -19.10
CA GLN A 169 1.52 -30.75 -18.63
C GLN A 169 0.55 -30.46 -19.78
N ALA A 170 0.90 -29.54 -20.69
CA ALA A 170 0.08 -29.21 -21.87
C ALA A 170 -0.05 -30.35 -22.91
N LYS A 171 0.78 -31.41 -22.82
CA LYS A 171 0.67 -32.60 -23.67
C LYS A 171 -0.16 -33.72 -23.03
N GLU A 172 -0.42 -33.62 -21.72
CA GLU A 172 -1.16 -34.62 -20.94
C GLU A 172 -2.65 -34.23 -20.77
N ASP A 173 -2.99 -32.95 -20.98
CA ASP A 173 -4.36 -32.40 -21.04
C ASP A 173 -4.96 -32.46 -22.46
#